data_AF-A0A962H7Q6-F1
#
_entry.id   AF-A0A962H7Q6-F1
#
_cell.length_a   1.000
_cell.length_b   1.000
_cell.length_c   1.000
_cell.angle_alpha   90.00
_cell.angle_beta   90.00
_cell.angle_gamma   90.00
#
_symmetry.space_group_name_H-M   'P 1'
#
loop_
_entity.id
_entity.type
_entity.pdbx_description
1 polymer ?
#
loop_
_entity_poly.entity_id
_entity_poly.type
_entity_poly.pdbx_seq_one_letter_code
_entity_poly.pdbx_strand_id
1 'polypeptide(L)'
;AVAESVADPRFGDLFTQADLNRLREQLADQICELASGPCVYQGLSMADAHSGMQITPSEFNWFVEHTRDAMIELGYPVGTQNRLLA
;
A
#
# COMPACT_ATOMS: atom_id res chain seq x y z
N ALA A 1 7.97 1.13 1.27
CA ALA A 1 6.71 0.51 0.80
C ALA A 1 6.67 0.39 -0.73
N VAL A 2 6.23 1.38 -1.52
CA VAL A 2 6.06 1.19 -2.99
C VAL A 2 7.36 0.78 -3.71
N ALA A 3 8.47 1.43 -3.42
CA ALA A 3 9.76 1.07 -4.04
C ALA A 3 10.17 -0.38 -3.72
N GLU A 4 10.08 -0.78 -2.45
CA GLU A 4 10.34 -2.15 -2.01
C GLU A 4 9.39 -3.17 -2.67
N SER A 5 8.10 -2.86 -2.76
CA SER A 5 7.12 -3.73 -3.43
C SER A 5 7.40 -3.92 -4.91
N VAL A 6 7.85 -2.87 -5.61
CA VAL A 6 8.23 -2.97 -7.04
C VAL A 6 9.52 -3.78 -7.21
N ALA A 7 10.44 -3.71 -6.25
CA ALA A 7 11.71 -4.44 -6.28
C ALA A 7 11.61 -5.90 -5.81
N ASP A 8 10.49 -6.30 -5.21
CA ASP A 8 10.33 -7.63 -4.63
C ASP A 8 10.14 -8.71 -5.71
N PRO A 9 11.02 -9.71 -5.79
CA PRO A 9 10.92 -10.77 -6.79
C PRO A 9 9.69 -11.68 -6.63
N ARG A 10 8.99 -11.63 -5.50
CA ARG A 10 7.79 -12.45 -5.24
C ARG A 10 6.54 -11.92 -5.96
N PHE A 11 6.41 -10.59 -6.14
CA PHE A 11 5.19 -9.96 -6.68
C PHE A 11 5.40 -8.63 -7.40
N GLY A 12 6.63 -8.16 -7.56
CA GLY A 12 6.94 -6.88 -8.21
C GLY A 12 6.38 -6.76 -9.63
N ASP A 13 6.23 -7.88 -10.32
CA ASP A 13 5.66 -7.95 -11.67
C ASP A 13 4.20 -7.44 -11.75
N LEU A 14 3.45 -7.46 -10.63
CA LEU A 14 2.10 -6.89 -10.55
C LEU A 14 2.07 -5.39 -10.84
N PHE A 15 3.20 -4.68 -10.66
CA PHE A 15 3.30 -3.24 -10.86
C PHE A 15 3.77 -2.84 -12.27
N THR A 16 4.06 -3.79 -13.16
CA THR A 16 4.65 -3.54 -14.49
C THR A 16 3.83 -2.60 -15.39
N GLN A 17 2.50 -2.59 -15.22
CA GLN A 17 1.59 -1.71 -15.97
C GLN A 17 1.14 -0.48 -15.17
N ALA A 18 1.59 -0.35 -13.92
CA ALA A 18 1.16 0.73 -13.05
C ALA A 18 1.93 2.03 -13.36
N ASP A 19 1.21 3.16 -13.34
CA ASP A 19 1.85 4.47 -13.22
C ASP A 19 2.34 4.62 -11.77
N LEU A 20 3.64 4.45 -11.55
CA LEU A 20 4.24 4.46 -10.22
C LEU A 20 4.23 5.83 -9.54
N ASN A 21 4.05 6.93 -10.28
CA ASN A 21 3.91 8.26 -9.66
C ASN A 21 2.49 8.40 -9.13
N ARG A 22 1.50 8.10 -9.98
CA ARG A 22 0.10 8.11 -9.58
C ARG A 22 -0.18 7.14 -8.44
N LEU A 23 0.40 5.95 -8.47
CA LEU A 23 0.26 4.95 -7.40
C LEU A 23 0.77 5.49 -6.06
N ARG A 24 1.92 6.18 -6.05
CA ARG A 24 2.47 6.76 -4.82
C ARG A 24 1.56 7.84 -4.25
N GLU A 25 1.05 8.73 -5.09
CA GLU A 25 0.11 9.78 -4.68
C GLU A 25 -1.18 9.18 -4.12
N GLN A 26 -1.80 8.24 -4.86
CA GLN A 26 -3.04 7.58 -4.44
C GLN A 26 -2.88 6.78 -3.14
N LEU A 27 -1.75 6.09 -2.95
CA LEU A 27 -1.47 5.38 -1.71
C LEU A 27 -1.26 6.34 -0.54
N ALA A 28 -0.59 7.47 -0.76
CA ALA A 28 -0.41 8.49 0.28
C ALA A 28 -1.76 9.09 0.72
N ASP A 29 -2.63 9.42 -0.24
CA ASP A 29 -3.98 9.92 0.06
C ASP A 29 -4.82 8.88 0.79
N GLN A 30 -4.80 7.62 0.34
CA GLN A 30 -5.51 6.50 0.98
C GLN A 30 -5.06 6.32 2.44
N ILE A 31 -3.75 6.28 2.70
CA ILE A 31 -3.22 6.13 4.06
C ILE A 31 -3.57 7.36 4.91
N CYS A 32 -3.45 8.56 4.35
CA CYS A 32 -3.78 9.80 5.06
C CYS A 32 -5.26 9.82 5.48
N GLU A 33 -6.18 9.48 4.58
CA GLU A 33 -7.61 9.42 4.90
C GLU A 33 -7.92 8.33 5.94
N LEU A 34 -7.36 7.11 5.77
CA LEU A 34 -7.53 6.02 6.75
C LEU A 34 -6.98 6.39 8.14
N ALA A 35 -5.91 7.18 8.19
CA ALA A 35 -5.35 7.71 9.43
C ALA A 35 -6.16 8.89 10.02
N SER A 36 -7.35 9.20 9.46
CA SER A 36 -8.17 10.37 9.83
C SER A 36 -7.45 11.71 9.63
N GLY A 37 -6.52 11.75 8.67
CA GLY A 37 -5.89 12.98 8.19
C GLY A 37 -6.83 13.82 7.31
N PRO A 38 -6.40 15.01 6.90
CA PRO A 38 -7.23 15.94 6.14
C PRO A 38 -7.35 15.59 4.64
N CYS A 39 -6.66 14.55 4.17
CA CYS A 39 -6.67 14.15 2.76
C CYS A 39 -7.96 13.42 2.40
N VAL A 40 -8.33 13.47 1.13
CA VAL A 40 -9.48 12.75 0.59
C VAL A 40 -8.99 11.92 -0.59
N TYR A 41 -9.10 10.61 -0.47
CA TYR A 41 -8.83 9.69 -1.55
C TYR A 41 -9.93 9.80 -2.61
N GLN A 42 -9.53 10.26 -3.80
CA GLN A 42 -10.44 10.45 -4.95
C GLN A 42 -10.24 9.38 -6.03
N GLY A 43 -9.53 8.30 -5.70
CA GLY A 43 -9.29 7.19 -6.62
C GLY A 43 -10.49 6.25 -6.75
N LEU A 44 -10.27 5.15 -7.47
CA LEU A 44 -11.24 4.06 -7.58
C LEU A 44 -11.44 3.40 -6.22
N SER A 45 -12.63 2.86 -5.96
CA SER A 45 -12.80 1.99 -4.79
C SER A 45 -11.75 0.88 -4.78
N MET A 46 -11.33 0.40 -3.62
CA MET A 46 -10.34 -0.68 -3.55
C MET A 46 -10.77 -1.94 -4.32
N ALA A 47 -12.08 -2.20 -4.41
CA ALA A 47 -12.60 -3.31 -5.20
C ALA A 47 -12.43 -3.07 -6.72
N ASP A 48 -12.73 -1.86 -7.20
CA ASP A 48 -12.62 -1.52 -8.61
C ASP A 48 -11.16 -1.37 -9.05
N ALA A 49 -10.32 -0.78 -8.21
CA ALA A 49 -8.89 -0.57 -8.47
C ALA A 49 -8.14 -1.89 -8.70
N HIS A 50 -8.55 -2.96 -8.04
CA HIS A 50 -7.92 -4.28 -8.11
C HIS A 50 -8.77 -5.32 -8.86
N SER A 51 -9.85 -4.88 -9.53
CA SER A 51 -10.77 -5.77 -10.24
C SER A 51 -10.05 -6.52 -11.36
N GLY A 52 -10.24 -7.84 -11.42
CA GLY A 52 -9.63 -8.72 -12.43
C GLY A 52 -8.15 -9.03 -12.22
N MET A 53 -7.47 -8.44 -11.24
CA MET A 53 -6.05 -8.69 -10.95
C MET A 53 -5.79 -10.03 -10.26
N GLN A 54 -6.82 -10.67 -9.69
CA GLN A 54 -6.73 -11.96 -9.00
C GLN A 54 -5.66 -12.00 -7.89
N ILE A 55 -5.49 -10.88 -7.17
CA ILE A 55 -4.53 -10.74 -6.07
C ILE A 55 -4.83 -11.81 -5.01
N THR A 56 -3.83 -12.60 -4.70
CA THR A 56 -3.86 -13.63 -3.68
C THR A 56 -3.66 -13.03 -2.28
N PRO A 57 -4.09 -13.73 -1.22
CA PRO A 57 -3.82 -13.30 0.15
C PRO A 57 -2.32 -13.13 0.44
N SER A 58 -1.46 -13.96 -0.16
CA SER A 58 -0.01 -13.87 0.03
C SER A 58 0.57 -12.59 -0.56
N GLU A 59 0.18 -12.22 -1.80
CA GLU A 59 0.64 -10.99 -2.46
C GLU A 59 0.20 -9.75 -1.69
N PHE A 60 -1.04 -9.73 -1.20
CA PHE A 60 -1.51 -8.65 -0.34
C PHE A 60 -0.70 -8.58 0.97
N ASN A 61 -0.42 -9.72 1.60
CA ASN A 61 0.35 -9.75 2.84
C ASN A 61 1.81 -9.32 2.63
N TRP A 62 2.44 -9.61 1.50
CA TRP A 62 3.78 -9.10 1.19
C TRP A 62 3.81 -7.57 1.02
N PHE A 63 2.74 -6.98 0.47
CA PHE A 63 2.59 -5.53 0.47
C PHE A 63 2.44 -4.95 1.89
N VAL A 64 1.68 -5.64 2.75
CA VAL A 64 1.55 -5.27 4.17
C VAL A 64 2.89 -5.38 4.91
N GLU A 65 3.69 -6.42 4.64
CA GLU A 65 5.06 -6.58 5.17
C GLU A 65 5.91 -5.34 4.85
N HIS A 66 6.01 -4.92 3.58
CA HIS A 66 6.79 -3.73 3.22
C HIS A 66 6.24 -2.42 3.78
N THR A 67 4.93 -2.35 4.02
CA THR A 67 4.31 -1.18 4.67
C THR A 67 4.69 -1.14 6.14
N ARG A 68 4.67 -2.29 6.82
CA ARG A 68 5.12 -2.43 8.21
C ARG A 68 6.60 -2.10 8.35
N ASP A 69 7.45 -2.62 7.48
CA ASP A 69 8.89 -2.39 7.53
C ASP A 69 9.23 -0.91 7.33
N ALA A 70 8.56 -0.24 6.38
CA ALA A 70 8.70 1.21 6.21
C ALA A 70 8.30 1.98 7.48
N MET A 71 7.25 1.56 8.20
CA MET A 71 6.88 2.21 9.46
C MET A 71 7.90 1.96 10.58
N ILE A 72 8.53 0.79 10.62
CA ILE A 72 9.61 0.46 11.56
C ILE A 72 10.82 1.36 11.31
N GLU A 73 11.23 1.50 10.05
CA GLU A 73 12.35 2.36 9.64
C GLU A 73 12.11 3.83 10.01
N LEU A 74 10.86 4.30 9.88
CA LEU A 74 10.43 5.64 10.27
C LEU A 74 10.23 5.81 11.79
N GLY A 75 10.37 4.73 12.58
CA GLY A 75 10.28 4.78 14.03
C GLY A 75 8.86 4.92 14.59
N TYR A 76 7.83 4.56 13.82
CA TYR A 76 6.46 4.60 14.33
C TYR A 76 6.23 3.55 15.43
N PRO A 77 5.53 3.90 16.54
CA PRO A 77 5.23 2.93 17.59
C PRO A 77 4.40 1.75 17.07
N VAL A 78 4.65 0.54 17.60
CA VAL A 78 3.93 -0.69 17.22
C VAL A 78 2.40 -0.53 17.32
N GLY A 79 1.90 0.19 18.31
CA GLY A 79 0.46 0.47 18.43
C GLY A 79 -0.10 1.31 17.26
N THR A 80 0.69 2.22 16.70
CA THR A 80 0.31 2.96 15.49
C THR A 80 0.36 2.06 14.26
N GLN A 81 1.39 1.21 14.16
CA GLN A 81 1.50 0.25 13.07
C GLN A 81 0.28 -0.69 13.03
N ASN A 82 -0.07 -1.27 14.17
CA ASN A 82 -1.20 -2.18 14.28
C ASN A 82 -2.52 -1.48 13.98
N ARG A 83 -2.72 -0.22 14.39
CA ARG A 83 -3.97 0.51 14.08
C ARG A 83 -4.14 0.77 12.58
N LEU A 84 -3.05 0.99 11.84
CA LEU A 84 -3.12 1.21 10.40
C LEU A 84 -3.30 -0.10 9.62
N LEU A 85 -2.72 -1.19 10.11
CA LEU A 85 -2.66 -2.48 9.39
C LEU A 85 -3.72 -3.51 9.83
N ALA A 86 -4.55 -3.19 10.83
CA ALA A 86 -5.56 -4.10 11.40
C ALA A 86 -6.81 -4.26 10.53
#